data_AF-A0ABD5ZRI9-F1
#
_entry.id   AF-A0ABD5ZRI9-F1
#
_cell.length_a   1.000
_cell.length_b   1.000
_cell.length_c   1.000
_cell.angle_alpha   90.00
_cell.angle_beta   90.00
_cell.angle_gamma   90.00
#
_symmetry.space_group_name_H-M   'P 1'
#
loop_
_entity.id
_entity.type
_entity.pdbx_description
1 polymer ?
#
loop_
_entity_poly.entity_id
_entity_poly.type
_entity_poly.pdbx_seq_one_letter_code
_entity_poly.pdbx_strand_id
1 'polypeptide(L)' 'MPRCHNCEGFVTEDYVRVFAPDDMASVRVCPNCEDKLRDGAEIREARSTRGN' A
#
# COMPACT_ATOMS: atom_id res chain seq x y z
N MET A 1 -0.54 15.25 2.81
CA MET A 1 0.14 14.24 1.99
C MET A 1 -0.06 12.87 2.61
N PRO A 2 -0.72 11.95 1.92
CA PRO A 2 -1.03 10.63 2.48
C PRO A 2 0.23 9.77 2.63
N ARG A 3 0.18 8.85 3.60
CA ARG A 3 1.27 7.91 3.91
C ARG A 3 0.74 6.49 3.89
N CYS A 4 1.61 5.56 3.54
CA CYS A 4 1.33 4.13 3.67
C CYS A 4 1.20 3.76 5.15
N HIS A 5 0.17 2.99 5.52
CA HIS A 5 0.03 2.53 6.90
C HIS A 5 1.03 1.42 7.30
N ASN A 6 1.69 0.77 6.34
CA ASN A 6 2.61 -0.32 6.62
C ASN A 6 4.09 0.12 6.72
N CYS A 7 4.56 0.96 5.80
CA CYS A 7 5.97 1.38 5.78
C CYS A 7 6.16 2.90 5.98
N GLU A 8 5.09 3.64 6.25
CA GLU A 8 5.07 5.10 6.42
C GLU A 8 5.61 5.92 5.23
N GLY A 9 5.88 5.22 4.12
CA GLY A 9 6.34 5.79 2.87
C GLY A 9 5.33 6.79 2.32
N PHE A 10 5.87 7.79 1.64
CA PHE A 10 5.07 8.78 0.94
C PHE A 10 4.27 8.14 -0.20
N VAL A 11 2.98 8.44 -0.27
CA VAL A 11 2.10 8.07 -1.39
C VAL A 11 1.38 9.31 -1.89
N THR A 12 1.07 9.35 -3.19
CA THR A 12 0.36 10.48 -3.80
C THR A 12 -1.15 10.36 -3.56
N GLU A 13 -1.85 11.50 -3.59
CA GLU A 13 -3.31 11.52 -3.47
C GLU A 13 -3.99 10.77 -4.61
N ASP A 14 -3.44 10.86 -5.83
CA ASP A 14 -3.91 10.07 -6.98
C ASP A 14 -3.78 8.57 -6.73
N TYR A 15 -2.70 8.14 -6.08
CA TYR A 15 -2.50 6.74 -5.72
C TYR A 15 -3.54 6.28 -4.69
N VAL A 16 -3.80 7.08 -3.65
CA VAL A 16 -4.86 6.81 -2.68
C VAL A 16 -6.22 6.71 -3.38
N ARG A 17 -6.55 7.64 -4.27
CA ARG A 17 -7.84 7.67 -4.97
C ARG A 17 -8.13 6.40 -5.78
N VAL A 18 -7.10 5.76 -6.33
CA VAL A 18 -7.24 4.55 -7.16
C VAL A 18 -7.16 3.27 -6.33
N PHE A 19 -6.35 3.27 -5.27
CA PHE A 19 -5.97 2.04 -4.56
C PHE A 19 -6.48 1.93 -3.12
N ALA A 20 -6.97 3.02 -2.54
CA ALA A 20 -7.66 2.98 -1.26
C ALA A 20 -9.13 2.53 -1.46
N PRO A 21 -9.69 1.75 -0.53
CA PRO A 21 -11.13 1.50 -0.50
C PRO A 21 -11.90 2.79 -0.23
N ASP A 22 -13.20 2.78 -0.56
CA ASP A 22 -14.10 3.87 -0.22
C ASP A 22 -14.01 4.18 1.30
N ASP A 23 -14.06 5.47 1.64
CA ASP A 23 -13.90 6.01 3.00
C ASP A 23 -12.48 5.97 3.61
N MET A 24 -11.44 5.57 2.86
CA MET A 24 -10.04 5.68 3.32
C MET A 24 -9.30 6.87 2.67
N ALA A 25 -8.67 7.69 3.52
CA ALA A 25 -7.79 8.79 3.11
C ALA A 25 -6.33 8.35 2.82
N SER A 26 -6.04 7.05 2.91
CA SER A 26 -4.68 6.49 2.81
C SER A 26 -4.72 5.03 2.39
N VAL A 27 -3.60 4.53 1.85
CA VAL A 27 -3.48 3.11 1.46
C VAL A 27 -2.95 2.27 2.62
N ARG A 28 -3.50 1.06 2.76
CA ARG A 28 -3.06 0.09 3.76
C ARG A 28 -1.62 -0.38 3.50
N VAL A 29 -1.30 -0.67 2.24
CA VAL A 29 0.00 -1.16 1.78
C VAL A 29 0.33 -0.47 0.46
N CYS A 30 1.57 0.01 0.32
CA CYS A 30 2.07 0.66 -0.89
C CYS A 30 2.98 -0.30 -1.69
N PRO A 31 3.32 0.00 -2.95
CA PRO A 31 4.11 -0.90 -3.79
C PRO A 31 5.56 -1.06 -3.31
N ASN A 32 6.02 -0.18 -2.42
CA ASN A 32 7.35 -0.23 -1.79
C ASN A 32 7.36 -1.08 -0.50
N CYS A 33 6.24 -1.64 -0.06
CA CYS A 33 6.25 -2.58 1.05
C CYS A 33 6.85 -3.91 0.57
N GLU A 34 7.99 -4.30 1.13
CA GLU A 34 8.69 -5.52 0.75
C GLU A 34 8.01 -6.78 1.32
N ASP A 35 7.37 -6.64 2.48
CA ASP A 35 6.88 -7.78 3.27
C ASP A 35 5.39 -8.08 3.05
N LYS A 36 4.64 -7.08 2.59
CA LYS A 36 3.18 -7.16 2.45
C LYS A 36 2.77 -6.66 1.08
N LEU A 37 1.84 -7.37 0.44
CA LEU A 37 1.24 -7.04 -0.84
C LEU A 37 -0.27 -6.92 -0.70
N ARG A 38 -0.86 -5.99 -1.45
CA ARG A 38 -2.31 -5.86 -1.58
C ARG A 38 -2.80 -6.83 -2.66
N ASP A 39 -3.79 -7.65 -2.31
CA ASP A 39 -4.45 -8.62 -3.20
C ASP A 39 -5.96 -8.34 -3.21
N GLY A 40 -6.39 -7.49 -4.16
CA GLY A 40 -7.76 -6.96 -4.16
C GLY A 40 -8.09 -6.16 -2.89
N ALA A 41 -9.05 -6.66 -2.11
CA ALA A 41 -9.45 -6.09 -0.83
C ALA A 41 -8.63 -6.62 0.38
N GLU A 42 -7.84 -7.68 0.17
CA GLU A 42 -7.09 -8.38 1.21
C GLU A 42 -5.61 -7.96 1.19
N ILE A 43 -4.89 -8.23 2.29
CA ILE A 43 -3.44 -8.06 2.39
C ILE A 43 -2.83 -9.42 2.63
N ARG A 44 -1.83 -9.78 1.83
CA ARG A 44 -1.08 -11.03 2.02
C ARG A 44 0.41 -10.75 2.21
N GLU A 45 1.09 -11.70 2.82
CA GLU A 45 2.55 -11.66 2.93
C GLU A 45 3.19 -11.87 1.57
N ALA A 46 4.24 -11.10 1.31
CA ALA A 46 5.03 -11.23 0.10
C ALA A 46 5.76 -12.57 0.12
N ARG A 47 5.57 -13.39 -0.91
CA ARG A 47 6.26 -14.69 -1.05
C ARG A 47 7.75 -14.54 -1.41
N SER A 48 8.18 -13.33 -1.75
CA SER A 48 9.57 -12.97 -2.02
C SER A 48 9.74 -11.50 -1.68
N THR A 49 10.76 -11.16 -0.89
CA THR A 49 11.19 -9.77 -0.71
C THR A 49 11.63 -9.24 -2.07
N ARG A 50 11.08 -8.11 -2.49
CA ARG A 50 11.47 -7.46 -3.74
C ARG A 50 12.80 -6.73 -3.55
N GLY A 51 13.87 -7.50 -3.32
CA GLY A 51 15.23 -6.99 -3.35
C GLY A 51 15.67 -6.78 -4.80
N ASN A 52 15.92 -5.53 -5.18
CA ASN A 52 16.76 -5.20 -6.34
C ASN A 52 17.86 -4.24 -5.89
#